data_AF-A0A957ZQL4-F1
#
_entry.id   AF-A0A957ZQL4-F1
#
_cell.length_a   1.000
_cell.length_b   1.000
_cell.length_c   1.000
_cell.angle_alpha   90.00
_cell.angle_beta   90.00
_cell.angle_gamma   90.00
#
_symmetry.space_group_name_H-M   'P 1'
#
loop_
_entity.id
_entity.type
_entity.pdbx_description
1 polymer ?
#
loop_
_entity_poly.entity_id
_entity_poly.type
_entity_poly.pdbx_seq_one_letter_code
_entity_poly.pdbx_strand_id
1 'polypeptide(L)'
;MSQDKLVGPLTTPLSTRGIPRWITYLLTLIGIIYLLNPTAGLLELLPDNLPFIGNLDEGVAMMLIWYGLVEFFEGAEPGSD
;
A
#
# COMPACT_ATOMS: atom_id res chain seq x y z
N MET A 1 -0.91 -4.83 25.66
CA MET A 1 -1.37 -4.90 24.26
C MET A 1 -0.38 -5.78 23.52
N SER A 2 -0.81 -6.96 23.11
CA SER A 2 0.05 -7.99 22.52
C SER A 2 0.44 -7.56 21.11
N GLN A 3 1.73 -7.29 20.87
CA GLN A 3 2.26 -6.72 19.62
C GLN A 3 1.87 -7.54 18.38
N ASP A 4 1.69 -8.85 18.57
CA ASP A 4 1.16 -9.84 17.62
C ASP A 4 -0.16 -9.43 16.95
N LYS A 5 -1.06 -8.72 17.65
CA LYS A 5 -2.35 -8.30 17.08
C LYS A 5 -2.26 -7.11 16.12
N LEU A 6 -1.20 -6.30 16.21
CA LEU A 6 -1.00 -5.14 15.34
C LEU A 6 -0.18 -5.48 14.09
N VAL A 7 0.78 -6.40 14.22
CA VAL A 7 1.66 -6.77 13.11
C VAL A 7 0.96 -7.72 12.14
N GLY A 8 0.15 -8.66 12.65
CA GLY A 8 -0.60 -9.60 11.82
C GLY A 8 -1.36 -8.93 10.68
N PRO A 9 -2.19 -7.89 10.94
CA PRO A 9 -2.91 -7.17 9.89
C PRO A 9 -2.02 -6.51 8.81
N LEU A 10 -0.80 -6.09 9.15
CA LEU A 10 0.10 -5.39 8.23
C LEU A 10 1.02 -6.33 7.45
N THR A 11 1.19 -7.56 7.92
CA THR A 11 2.06 -8.55 7.27
C THR A 11 1.29 -9.70 6.64
N THR A 12 -0.03 -9.85 6.84
CA THR A 12 -0.75 -10.89 6.08
C THR A 12 -0.96 -10.46 4.62
N PRO A 13 -0.65 -11.33 3.63
CA PRO A 13 -1.03 -11.10 2.24
C PRO A 13 -2.52 -10.82 2.08
N LEU A 14 -2.89 -9.93 1.16
CA LEU A 14 -4.28 -9.57 0.93
C LEU A 14 -5.05 -10.69 0.21
N SER A 15 -4.35 -11.56 -0.51
CA SER A 15 -4.92 -12.78 -1.10
C SER A 15 -5.55 -13.71 -0.09
N THR A 16 -4.94 -13.86 1.09
CA THR A 16 -5.52 -14.66 2.19
C THR A 16 -6.84 -14.08 2.71
N ARG A 17 -7.10 -12.79 2.46
CA ARG A 17 -8.32 -12.07 2.83
C ARG A 17 -9.35 -12.02 1.71
N GLY A 18 -9.12 -12.74 0.61
CA GLY A 18 -10.03 -12.80 -0.54
C GLY A 18 -9.80 -11.71 -1.60
N ILE A 19 -8.73 -10.91 -1.50
CA ILE A 19 -8.38 -9.94 -2.55
C ILE A 19 -7.48 -10.64 -3.59
N PRO A 20 -7.90 -10.74 -4.87
CA PRO A 20 -7.07 -11.35 -5.90
C PRO A 20 -5.67 -10.72 -6.01
N ARG A 21 -4.63 -11.56 -6.14
CA ARG A 21 -3.22 -11.12 -6.21
C ARG A 21 -2.98 -10.04 -7.26
N TRP A 22 -3.63 -10.16 -8.42
CA TRP A 22 -3.50 -9.20 -9.52
C TRP A 22 -4.04 -7.80 -9.16
N ILE A 23 -5.06 -7.72 -8.30
CA ILE A 23 -5.58 -6.44 -7.79
C ILE A 23 -4.54 -5.82 -6.85
N THR A 24 -3.95 -6.61 -5.95
CA THR A 24 -2.88 -6.15 -5.06
C THR A 24 -1.72 -5.55 -5.86
N TYR A 25 -1.24 -6.25 -6.89
CA TYR A 25 -0.16 -5.74 -7.73
C TYR A 25 -0.54 -4.50 -8.55
N LEU A 26 -1.78 -4.41 -9.04
CA LEU A 26 -2.27 -3.20 -9.71
C LEU A 26 -2.27 -2.00 -8.76
N LEU A 27 -2.73 -2.18 -7.52
CA LEU A 27 -2.72 -1.13 -6.49
C LEU A 27 -1.30 -0.71 -6.10
N THR A 28 -0.38 -1.66 -6.00
CA THR A 28 1.04 -1.37 -5.79
C THR A 28 1.63 -0.53 -6.91
N LEU A 29 1.33 -0.87 -8.17
CA LEU A 29 1.79 -0.07 -9.31
C LEU A 29 1.24 1.36 -9.27
N ILE A 30 -0.03 1.54 -8.90
CA ILE A 30 -0.63 2.86 -8.68
C ILE A 30 0.11 3.62 -7.57
N GLY A 31 0.40 2.96 -6.45
CA GLY A 31 1.18 3.54 -5.35
C GLY A 31 2.58 3.98 -5.79
N ILE A 32 3.28 3.18 -6.58
CA ILE A 32 4.61 3.53 -7.13
C ILE A 32 4.50 4.74 -8.06
N ILE A 33 3.56 4.74 -9.02
CA ILE A 33 3.37 5.85 -9.95
C ILE A 33 3.05 7.15 -9.20
N TYR A 34 2.19 7.06 -8.18
CA TYR A 34 1.81 8.18 -7.33
C TYR A 34 2.99 8.70 -6.52
N LEU A 35 3.73 7.82 -5.83
CA LEU A 35 4.89 8.19 -5.00
C LEU A 35 6.05 8.76 -5.83
N LEU A 36 6.26 8.24 -7.05
CA LEU A 36 7.27 8.77 -7.97
C LEU A 36 6.89 10.14 -8.55
N ASN A 37 5.62 10.55 -8.39
CA ASN A 37 5.06 11.86 -8.74
C ASN A 37 5.82 12.55 -9.90
N PRO A 38 5.79 12.00 -11.13
CA PRO A 38 6.58 12.53 -12.24
C PRO A 38 6.16 13.96 -12.64
N THR A 39 5.06 14.48 -12.10
CA THR A 39 4.48 15.80 -12.36
C THR A 39 4.65 16.81 -11.21
N ALA A 40 5.26 16.42 -10.09
CA ALA A 40 5.69 17.24 -8.94
C ALA A 40 4.96 18.60 -8.77
N GLY A 41 3.67 18.56 -8.41
CA GLY A 41 2.92 19.75 -7.96
C GLY A 41 2.26 20.63 -9.03
N LEU A 42 2.25 20.23 -10.31
CA LEU A 42 1.59 21.01 -11.37
C LEU A 42 0.06 20.87 -11.43
N LEU A 43 -0.53 19.92 -10.72
CA LEU A 43 -1.98 19.63 -10.71
C LEU A 43 -2.54 19.41 -9.29
N GLU A 44 -2.01 20.13 -8.30
CA GLU A 44 -2.51 20.03 -6.92
C GLU A 44 -3.89 20.69 -6.80
N LEU A 45 -4.95 19.87 -6.79
CA LEU A 45 -6.33 20.26 -6.51
C LEU A 45 -6.61 20.43 -5.02
N LEU A 46 -5.68 20.03 -4.14
CA LEU A 46 -5.77 20.08 -2.68
C LEU A 46 -4.57 20.84 -2.10
N PRO A 47 -4.76 21.68 -1.06
CA PRO A 47 -3.67 22.43 -0.45
C PRO A 47 -2.89 21.55 0.55
N ASP A 48 -1.76 20.99 0.12
CA ASP A 48 -0.88 20.09 0.90
C ASP A 48 0.10 20.82 1.86
N ASN A 49 -0.07 22.11 2.08
CA ASN A 49 0.86 22.96 2.86
C ASN A 49 0.57 23.00 4.37
N LEU A 50 -0.35 22.15 4.88
CA LEU A 50 -0.65 22.11 6.31
C LEU A 50 0.34 21.20 7.04
N PRO A 51 1.11 21.72 8.03
CA PRO A 51 2.22 21.02 8.71
C PRO A 51 1.82 19.81 9.57
N PHE A 52 0.58 19.31 9.45
CA PHE A 52 0.05 18.13 10.15
C PHE A 52 -0.74 17.16 9.26
N ILE A 53 -1.09 17.55 8.03
CA ILE A 53 -2.03 16.80 7.15
C ILE A 53 -1.46 16.64 5.72
N GLY A 54 -0.53 17.50 5.30
CA GLY A 54 0.14 17.35 4.01
C GLY A 54 0.86 16.01 3.94
N ASN A 55 0.57 15.21 2.90
CA ASN A 55 1.17 13.93 2.53
C ASN A 55 0.53 12.66 3.11
N LEU A 56 -0.71 12.72 3.61
CA LEU A 56 -1.44 11.51 4.03
C LEU A 56 -1.65 10.53 2.87
N ASP A 57 -1.87 11.06 1.67
CA ASP A 57 -1.98 10.31 0.42
C ASP A 57 -0.66 9.65 -0.01
N GLU A 58 0.50 10.28 0.21
CA GLU A 58 1.81 9.62 0.06
C GLU A 58 1.94 8.43 1.03
N GLY A 59 1.45 8.57 2.27
CA GLY A 59 1.37 7.48 3.24
C GLY A 59 0.46 6.33 2.77
N VAL A 60 -0.68 6.64 2.16
CA VAL A 60 -1.56 5.64 1.54
C VAL A 60 -0.85 4.95 0.38
N ALA A 61 -0.19 5.70 -0.49
CA ALA A 61 0.58 5.14 -1.60
C ALA A 61 1.67 4.18 -1.11
N MET A 62 2.39 4.55 -0.04
CA MET A 62 3.37 3.68 0.61
C MET A 62 2.74 2.41 1.17
N MET A 63 1.55 2.49 1.76
CA MET A 63 0.82 1.30 2.25
C MET A 63 0.43 0.36 1.10
N LEU A 64 0.02 0.89 -0.07
CA LEU A 64 -0.27 0.08 -1.25
C LEU A 64 0.98 -0.63 -1.77
N ILE A 65 2.13 0.03 -1.71
CA ILE A 65 3.42 -0.58 -2.05
C ILE A 65 3.77 -1.68 -1.05
N TRP A 66 3.63 -1.38 0.25
CA TRP A 66 3.92 -2.30 1.33
C TRP A 66 3.14 -3.62 1.20
N TYR A 67 1.83 -3.56 1.00
CA TYR A 67 1.01 -4.77 0.81
C TYR A 67 1.37 -5.54 -0.47
N GLY A 68 1.88 -4.87 -1.51
CA GLY A 68 2.42 -5.55 -2.69
C GLY A 68 3.68 -6.35 -2.40
N LEU A 69 4.58 -5.80 -1.58
CA LEU A 69 5.80 -6.50 -1.15
C LEU A 69 5.44 -7.70 -0.29
N VAL A 70 4.53 -7.52 0.67
CA VAL A 70 4.00 -8.62 1.49
C VAL A 70 3.40 -9.71 0.61
N GLU A 71 2.54 -9.35 -0.35
CA GLU A 71 1.95 -10.30 -1.29
C GLU A 71 3.01 -11.02 -2.14
N PHE A 72 4.08 -10.32 -2.54
CA PHE A 72 5.16 -10.90 -3.34
C PHE A 72 6.00 -11.90 -2.54
N PHE A 73 6.31 -11.62 -1.27
CA PHE A 73 7.17 -12.48 -0.45
C PHE A 73 6.39 -13.60 0.26
N GLU A 74 5.17 -13.33 0.71
CA GLU A 74 4.40 -14.25 1.57
C GLU A 74 3.16 -14.82 0.86
N GLY A 75 2.70 -14.21 -0.24
CA GLY A 75 1.50 -14.66 -0.95
C GLY A 75 1.66 -16.00 -1.68
N ALA A 76 2.88 -16.52 -1.83
CA ALA A 76 3.18 -17.80 -2.50
C ALA A 76 3.22 -19.00 -1.56
N GLU A 77 2.86 -18.85 -0.27
CA GLU A 77 2.83 -20.00 0.64
C GLU A 77 1.87 -21.10 0.11
N PRO A 78 2.31 -22.36 0.04
CA PRO A 78 1.57 -23.41 -0.64
C PRO A 78 0.25 -23.73 0.07
N GLY A 79 -0.89 -23.54 -0.61
CA GLY A 79 -2.21 -23.99 -0.13
C GLY A 79 -3.37 -23.01 -0.22
N SER A 80 -3.19 -21.84 -0.85
CA SER A 80 -4.24 -20.81 -0.98
C SER A 80 -4.91 -20.74 -2.36
N ASP A 81 -4.68 -21.73 -3.23
CA ASP A 81 -5.28 -21.81 -4.57
C ASP A 81 -6.49 -22.77 -4.59
#